data_AF-A0A383ZUD7-F1
#
_entry.id   AF-A0A383ZUD7-F1
#
_cell.length_a   1.000
_cell.length_b   1.000
_cell.length_c   1.000
_cell.angle_alpha   90.00
_cell.angle_beta   90.00
_cell.angle_gamma   90.00
#
_symmetry.space_group_name_H-M   'P 1'
#
loop_
_entity.id
_entity.type
_entity.pdbx_description
1 polymer ?
#
loop_
_entity_poly.entity_id
_entity_poly.type
_entity_poly.pdbx_seq_one_letter_code
_entity_poly.pdbx_strand_id
1 'polypeptide(L)'
;MELEKKLSASEVEVQLIRESLKVALQKHSEEGKKQEERVKGRDKHINNLKKKCQKESEQNREKQQRIETLERYLADLPTLEDHQKQSQQLKDSELKSTELQERVTELESLLEETQAACREKEVQLESLRQREAEFSSTRHSLQDKQCVEAASGEDTAQRGEGPQVEMESWQKECDSLRKIVEKQQQKIDQLRSQVQSLEQEVAQEEGTSQALKEEAQRRETALQQLRTAVKELSVQNQDLIEKNLTLQEHLRQAQSGSPSSSDTAQLAFELHQELASCLQDLQAVCSIVTQRAQGHDPNLSLLLGIHSTQHAGTQLDFQKPDVIRRKLEEVQQLRRDIEDLRTTMSDRYAQDMGENCVTQ
;
A
#
# COMPACT_ATOMS: atom_id res chain seq x y z
N MET A 1 81.18 -37.93 67.46
CA MET A 1 81.50 -38.09 66.03
C MET A 1 80.39 -38.68 65.17
N GLU A 2 79.94 -39.94 65.32
CA GLU A 2 78.90 -40.48 64.41
C GLU A 2 77.52 -39.80 64.56
N LEU A 3 77.10 -39.52 65.79
CA LEU A 3 75.84 -38.83 66.06
C LEU A 3 75.83 -37.40 65.52
N GLU A 4 76.94 -36.68 65.63
CA GLU A 4 77.10 -35.32 65.10
C GLU A 4 77.01 -35.31 63.56
N LYS A 5 77.64 -36.30 62.89
CA LYS A 5 77.54 -36.45 61.43
C LYS A 5 76.10 -36.75 60.98
N LYS A 6 75.38 -37.60 61.72
CA LYS A 6 73.96 -37.90 61.46
C LYS A 6 73.05 -36.69 61.70
N LEU A 7 73.33 -35.91 62.75
CA LEU A 7 72.61 -34.66 63.03
C LEU A 7 72.83 -33.63 61.92
N SER A 8 74.08 -33.40 61.51
CA SER A 8 74.39 -32.47 60.42
C SER A 8 73.78 -32.89 59.09
N ALA A 9 73.73 -34.19 58.79
CA ALA A 9 73.08 -34.69 57.58
C ALA A 9 71.56 -34.45 57.63
N SER A 10 70.93 -34.70 58.79
CA SER A 10 69.50 -34.44 58.98
C SER A 10 69.16 -32.95 58.92
N GLU A 11 70.00 -32.06 59.45
CA GLU A 11 69.82 -30.61 59.35
C GLU A 11 69.86 -30.13 57.90
N VAL A 12 70.78 -30.65 57.09
CA VAL A 12 70.85 -30.36 55.64
C VAL A 12 69.62 -30.89 54.91
N GLU A 13 69.17 -32.12 55.19
CA GLU A 13 67.93 -32.66 54.62
C GLU A 13 66.70 -31.81 54.98
N VAL A 14 66.58 -31.37 56.23
CA VAL A 14 65.50 -30.48 56.67
C VAL A 14 65.57 -29.13 55.96
N GLN A 15 66.77 -28.56 55.75
CA GLN A 15 66.93 -27.33 54.99
C GLN A 15 66.49 -27.52 53.52
N LEU A 16 66.91 -28.59 52.86
CA LEU A 16 66.49 -28.92 51.49
C LEU A 16 64.98 -29.13 51.37
N ILE A 17 64.35 -29.79 52.35
CA ILE A 17 62.89 -29.96 52.40
C ILE A 17 62.19 -28.61 52.58
N ARG A 18 62.71 -27.73 53.45
CA ARG A 18 62.14 -26.38 53.65
C ARG A 18 62.25 -25.52 52.40
N GLU A 19 63.40 -25.56 51.71
CA GLU A 19 63.61 -24.81 50.47
C GLU A 19 62.71 -25.33 49.34
N SER A 20 62.63 -26.65 49.16
CA SER A 20 61.74 -27.25 48.15
C SER A 20 60.26 -26.96 48.44
N LEU A 21 59.83 -27.02 49.71
CA LEU A 21 58.48 -26.64 50.12
C LEU A 21 58.21 -25.16 49.84
N LYS A 22 59.16 -24.26 50.13
CA LYS A 22 59.03 -22.82 49.84
C LYS A 22 58.87 -22.56 48.35
N VAL A 23 59.66 -23.21 47.50
CA VAL A 23 59.55 -23.12 46.04
C VAL A 23 58.20 -23.67 45.55
N ALA A 24 57.76 -24.81 46.07
CA ALA A 24 56.47 -25.39 45.72
C ALA A 24 55.29 -24.48 46.10
N LEU A 25 55.30 -23.92 47.31
CA LEU A 25 54.28 -22.97 47.78
C LEU A 25 54.23 -21.71 46.91
N GLN A 26 55.40 -21.16 46.56
CA GLN A 26 55.49 -20.00 45.67
C GLN A 26 54.91 -20.31 44.29
N LYS A 27 55.29 -21.46 43.70
CA LYS A 27 54.76 -21.92 42.40
C LYS A 27 53.23 -22.10 42.44
N HIS A 28 52.70 -22.72 43.49
CA HIS A 28 51.25 -22.90 43.65
C HIS A 28 50.52 -21.57 43.84
N SER A 29 51.11 -20.61 44.58
CA SER A 29 50.54 -19.27 44.72
C SER A 29 50.47 -18.53 43.38
N GLU A 30 51.52 -18.60 42.58
CA GLU A 30 51.56 -17.98 41.24
C GLU A 30 50.59 -18.65 40.26
N GLU A 31 50.50 -19.98 40.25
CA GLU A 31 49.52 -20.73 39.44
C GLU A 31 48.09 -20.35 39.85
N GLY A 32 47.82 -20.22 41.16
CA GLY A 32 46.54 -19.77 41.70
C GLY A 32 46.14 -18.38 41.18
N LYS A 33 47.07 -17.41 41.23
CA LYS A 33 46.84 -16.06 40.69
C LYS A 33 46.54 -16.09 39.19
N LYS A 34 47.29 -16.87 38.41
CA LYS A 34 47.05 -17.05 36.97
C LYS A 34 45.67 -17.66 36.70
N GLN A 35 45.21 -18.62 37.50
CA GLN A 35 43.87 -19.21 37.34
C GLN A 35 42.78 -18.20 37.69
N GLU A 36 42.96 -17.41 38.75
CA GLU A 36 42.02 -16.36 39.13
C GLU A 36 41.86 -15.31 38.01
N GLU A 37 42.96 -14.89 37.39
CA GLU A 37 42.93 -13.97 36.24
C GLU A 37 42.22 -14.57 35.02
N ARG A 38 42.43 -15.87 34.73
CA ARG A 38 41.69 -16.57 33.67
C ARG A 38 40.19 -16.56 33.92
N VAL A 39 39.77 -16.88 35.15
CA VAL A 39 38.36 -16.92 35.53
C VAL A 39 37.74 -15.53 35.40
N LYS A 40 38.41 -14.49 35.91
CA LYS A 40 37.97 -13.08 35.73
C LYS A 40 37.85 -12.70 34.25
N GLY A 41 38.76 -13.17 33.39
CA GLY A 41 38.68 -12.98 31.94
C GLY A 41 37.46 -13.65 31.32
N ARG A 42 37.17 -14.90 31.69
CA ARG A 42 35.99 -15.64 31.25
C ARG A 42 34.69 -15.00 31.73
N ASP A 43 34.62 -14.56 32.98
CA ASP A 43 33.43 -13.89 33.53
C ASP A 43 33.11 -12.59 32.80
N LYS A 44 34.14 -11.80 32.45
CA LYS A 44 33.98 -10.61 31.60
C LYS A 44 33.44 -10.98 30.22
N HIS A 45 33.97 -12.03 29.60
CA HIS A 45 33.50 -12.50 28.30
C HIS A 45 32.04 -12.97 28.36
N ILE A 46 31.67 -13.77 29.36
CA ILE A 46 30.29 -14.24 29.59
C ILE A 46 29.36 -13.04 29.77
N ASN A 47 29.73 -12.04 30.57
CA ASN A 47 28.93 -10.83 30.76
C ASN A 47 28.75 -10.02 29.47
N ASN A 48 29.79 -9.93 28.64
CA ASN A 48 29.69 -9.29 27.34
C ASN A 48 28.75 -10.04 26.39
N LEU A 49 28.80 -11.38 26.37
CA LEU A 49 27.88 -12.20 25.59
C LEU A 49 26.43 -12.07 26.06
N LYS A 50 26.19 -12.06 27.39
CA LYS A 50 24.86 -11.82 27.96
C LYS A 50 24.29 -10.47 27.51
N LYS A 51 25.10 -9.41 27.55
CA LYS A 51 24.68 -8.07 27.08
C LYS A 51 24.38 -8.06 25.58
N LYS A 52 25.16 -8.77 24.76
CA LYS A 52 24.88 -8.89 23.32
C LYS A 52 23.56 -9.60 23.05
N CYS A 53 23.36 -10.75 23.70
CA CYS A 53 22.13 -11.54 23.58
C CYS A 53 20.89 -10.74 24.02
N GLN A 54 21.00 -9.98 25.12
CA GLN A 54 19.91 -9.11 25.57
C GLN A 54 19.58 -8.02 24.53
N LYS A 55 20.58 -7.32 24.01
CA LYS A 55 20.37 -6.29 22.97
C LYS A 55 19.74 -6.87 21.70
N GLU A 56 20.20 -8.04 21.27
CA GLU A 56 19.64 -8.72 20.10
C GLU A 56 18.19 -9.16 20.34
N SER A 57 17.86 -9.64 21.54
CA SER A 57 16.48 -9.97 21.93
C SER A 57 15.57 -8.73 21.95
N GLU A 58 16.05 -7.59 22.45
CA GLU A 58 15.30 -6.33 22.45
C GLU A 58 15.06 -5.86 21.01
N GLN A 59 16.08 -5.87 20.16
CA GLN A 59 15.94 -5.52 18.73
C GLN A 59 14.98 -6.45 17.97
N ASN A 60 15.01 -7.75 18.25
CA ASN A 60 14.07 -8.69 17.63
C ASN A 60 12.62 -8.43 18.06
N ARG A 61 12.39 -8.06 19.32
CA ARG A 61 11.06 -7.67 19.81
C ARG A 61 10.57 -6.39 19.12
N GLU A 62 11.42 -5.39 18.94
CA GLU A 62 11.08 -4.17 18.20
C GLU A 62 10.73 -4.44 16.74
N LYS A 63 11.53 -5.29 16.06
CA LYS A 63 11.24 -5.72 14.68
C LYS A 63 9.90 -6.45 14.59
N GLN A 64 9.61 -7.33 15.54
CA GLN A 64 8.34 -8.06 15.59
C GLN A 64 7.15 -7.10 15.75
N GLN A 65 7.25 -6.13 16.67
CA GLN A 65 6.23 -5.10 16.84
C GLN A 65 6.03 -4.25 15.58
N ARG A 66 7.12 -3.97 14.84
CA ARG A 66 7.06 -3.26 13.56
C ARG A 66 6.34 -4.09 12.50
N ILE A 67 6.65 -5.39 12.41
CA ILE A 67 5.98 -6.32 11.49
C ILE A 67 4.47 -6.35 11.80
N GLU A 68 4.07 -6.58 13.04
CA GLU A 68 2.64 -6.62 13.44
C GLU A 68 1.89 -5.32 13.13
N THR A 69 2.58 -4.18 13.28
CA THR A 69 2.02 -2.88 12.95
C THR A 69 1.83 -2.71 11.45
N LEU A 70 2.80 -3.15 10.64
CA LEU A 70 2.69 -3.14 9.18
C LEU A 70 1.61 -4.13 8.70
N GLU A 71 1.50 -5.30 9.31
CA GLU A 71 0.45 -6.28 9.01
C GLU A 71 -0.95 -5.71 9.28
N ARG A 72 -1.14 -5.01 10.40
CA ARG A 72 -2.40 -4.28 10.67
C ARG A 72 -2.71 -3.24 9.60
N TYR A 73 -1.73 -2.40 9.23
CA TYR A 73 -1.94 -1.41 8.17
C TYR A 73 -2.24 -2.05 6.81
N LEU A 74 -1.58 -3.15 6.47
CA LEU A 74 -1.83 -3.87 5.22
C LEU A 74 -3.21 -4.53 5.20
N ALA A 75 -3.72 -4.99 6.33
CA ALA A 75 -5.06 -5.56 6.45
C ALA A 75 -6.18 -4.52 6.26
N ASP A 76 -5.93 -3.25 6.61
CA ASP A 76 -6.89 -2.16 6.44
C ASP A 76 -6.93 -1.60 5.01
N LEU A 77 -5.95 -1.94 4.16
CA LEU A 77 -5.92 -1.49 2.78
C LEU A 77 -6.86 -2.34 1.90
N PRO A 78 -7.59 -1.72 0.95
CA PRO A 78 -8.41 -2.46 -0.01
C PRO A 78 -7.58 -3.51 -0.73
N THR A 79 -8.08 -4.74 -0.77
CA THR A 79 -7.38 -5.80 -1.50
C THR A 79 -7.49 -5.58 -3.00
N LEU A 80 -6.59 -6.19 -3.76
CA LEU A 80 -6.67 -6.20 -5.22
C LEU A 80 -8.02 -6.77 -5.70
N GLU A 81 -8.55 -7.76 -4.98
CA GLU A 81 -9.85 -8.36 -5.28
C GLU A 81 -11.00 -7.38 -5.04
N ASP A 82 -10.95 -6.58 -3.97
CA ASP A 82 -11.95 -5.53 -3.70
C ASP A 82 -11.92 -4.46 -4.78
N HIS A 83 -10.73 -4.03 -5.20
CA HIS A 83 -10.59 -3.10 -6.32
C HIS A 83 -11.13 -3.67 -7.63
N GLN A 84 -10.88 -4.96 -7.91
CA GLN A 84 -11.44 -5.64 -9.09
C GLN A 84 -12.96 -5.70 -9.03
N LYS A 85 -13.55 -6.05 -7.87
CA LYS A 85 -15.01 -6.05 -7.67
C LYS A 85 -15.61 -4.66 -7.86
N GLN A 86 -15.02 -3.63 -7.27
CA GLN A 86 -15.46 -2.24 -7.43
C GLN A 86 -15.36 -1.78 -8.89
N SER A 87 -14.26 -2.11 -9.58
CA SER A 87 -14.10 -1.77 -11.00
C SER A 87 -15.12 -2.48 -11.88
N GLN A 88 -15.47 -3.73 -11.58
CA GLN A 88 -16.52 -4.45 -12.31
C GLN A 88 -17.90 -3.84 -12.05
N GLN A 89 -18.24 -3.54 -10.80
CA GLN A 89 -19.50 -2.87 -10.46
C GLN A 89 -19.62 -1.49 -11.12
N LEU A 90 -18.52 -0.75 -11.23
CA LEU A 90 -18.49 0.53 -11.94
C LEU A 90 -18.80 0.34 -13.42
N LYS A 91 -18.13 -0.61 -14.10
CA LYS A 91 -18.39 -0.93 -15.51
C LYS A 91 -19.83 -1.36 -15.75
N ASP A 92 -20.38 -2.22 -14.89
CA ASP A 92 -21.77 -2.68 -15.01
C ASP A 92 -22.76 -1.52 -14.82
N SER A 93 -22.44 -0.56 -13.95
CA SER A 93 -23.26 0.64 -13.72
C SER A 93 -23.14 1.63 -14.88
N GLU A 94 -21.95 1.81 -15.45
CA GLU A 94 -21.72 2.61 -16.65
C GLU A 94 -22.50 2.05 -17.84
N LEU A 95 -22.45 0.73 -18.07
CA LEU A 95 -23.21 0.06 -19.13
C LEU A 95 -24.73 0.27 -18.97
N LYS A 96 -25.26 0.09 -17.74
CA LYS A 96 -26.68 0.37 -17.47
C LYS A 96 -27.03 1.83 -17.71
N SER A 97 -26.14 2.75 -17.36
CA SER A 97 -26.35 4.18 -17.61
C SER A 97 -26.40 4.47 -19.12
N THR A 98 -25.52 3.86 -19.92
CA THR A 98 -25.56 4.02 -21.38
C THR A 98 -26.82 3.43 -21.99
N GLU A 99 -27.25 2.24 -21.56
CA GLU A 99 -28.50 1.61 -22.03
C GLU A 99 -29.74 2.46 -21.68
N LEU A 100 -29.80 3.01 -20.47
CA LEU A 100 -30.88 3.90 -20.06
C LEU A 100 -30.85 5.21 -20.85
N GLN A 101 -29.68 5.77 -21.12
CA GLN A 101 -29.52 6.97 -21.93
C GLN A 101 -30.04 6.72 -23.36
N GLU A 102 -29.67 5.60 -23.97
CA GLU A 102 -30.18 5.18 -25.28
C GLU A 102 -31.71 5.04 -25.27
N ARG A 103 -32.26 4.38 -24.24
CA ARG A 103 -33.71 4.20 -24.09
C ARG A 103 -34.46 5.52 -23.94
N VAL A 104 -33.88 6.48 -23.21
CA VAL A 104 -34.44 7.83 -23.09
C VAL A 104 -34.44 8.51 -24.45
N THR A 105 -33.34 8.46 -25.21
CA THR A 105 -33.29 9.08 -26.54
C THR A 105 -34.28 8.46 -27.53
N GLU A 106 -34.49 7.14 -27.47
CA GLU A 106 -35.51 6.45 -28.29
C GLU A 106 -36.93 6.94 -27.95
N LEU A 107 -37.23 7.07 -26.65
CA LEU A 107 -38.54 7.53 -26.18
C LEU A 107 -38.77 9.02 -26.52
N GLU A 108 -37.74 9.85 -26.43
CA GLU A 108 -37.79 11.25 -26.84
C GLU A 108 -38.08 11.36 -28.35
N SER A 109 -37.39 10.58 -29.19
CA SER A 109 -37.65 10.53 -30.64
C SER A 109 -39.09 10.10 -30.95
N LEU A 110 -39.59 9.06 -30.28
CA LEU A 110 -40.96 8.58 -30.48
C LEU A 110 -42.01 9.61 -30.02
N LEU A 111 -41.71 10.34 -28.94
CA LEU A 111 -42.55 11.44 -28.48
C LEU A 111 -42.60 12.57 -29.51
N GLU A 112 -41.45 12.95 -30.09
CA GLU A 112 -41.39 13.98 -31.14
C GLU A 112 -42.18 13.56 -32.38
N GLU A 113 -42.03 12.32 -32.84
CA GLU A 113 -42.78 11.76 -33.97
C GLU A 113 -44.29 11.76 -33.72
N THR A 114 -44.73 11.31 -32.54
CA THR A 114 -46.15 11.29 -32.18
C THR A 114 -46.73 12.70 -32.04
N GLN A 115 -45.98 13.65 -31.48
CA GLN A 115 -46.39 15.06 -31.43
C GLN A 115 -46.51 15.67 -32.84
N ALA A 116 -45.57 15.38 -33.73
CA ALA A 116 -45.63 15.84 -35.12
C ALA A 116 -46.86 15.27 -35.84
N ALA A 117 -47.15 13.97 -35.66
CA ALA A 117 -48.35 13.34 -36.21
C ALA A 117 -49.64 13.95 -35.65
N CYS A 118 -49.70 14.24 -34.34
CA CYS A 118 -50.84 14.92 -33.73
C CYS A 118 -51.06 16.32 -34.32
N ARG A 119 -50.01 17.12 -34.47
CA ARG A 119 -50.09 18.45 -35.11
C ARG A 119 -50.59 18.38 -36.54
N GLU A 120 -50.15 17.39 -37.32
CA GLU A 120 -50.66 17.18 -38.67
C GLU A 120 -52.15 16.85 -38.67
N LYS A 121 -52.62 16.00 -37.75
CA LYS A 121 -54.03 15.66 -37.59
C LYS A 121 -54.88 16.86 -37.15
N GLU A 122 -54.35 17.72 -36.28
CA GLU A 122 -55.00 18.98 -35.89
C GLU A 122 -55.18 19.91 -37.10
N VAL A 123 -54.14 20.09 -37.93
CA VAL A 123 -54.24 20.89 -39.17
C VAL A 123 -55.27 20.29 -40.14
N GLN A 124 -55.31 18.97 -40.29
CA GLN A 124 -56.33 18.28 -41.11
C GLN A 124 -57.74 18.56 -40.57
N LEU A 125 -57.96 18.46 -39.25
CA LEU A 125 -59.25 18.73 -38.62
C LEU A 125 -59.70 20.18 -38.79
N GLU A 126 -58.79 21.15 -38.64
CA GLU A 126 -59.10 22.56 -38.81
C GLU A 126 -59.52 22.87 -40.26
N SER A 127 -58.85 22.26 -41.24
CA SER A 127 -59.22 22.40 -42.65
C SER A 127 -60.62 21.84 -42.96
N LEU A 128 -61.02 20.75 -42.30
CA LEU A 128 -62.35 20.15 -42.42
C LEU A 128 -63.42 21.02 -41.76
N ARG A 129 -63.15 21.57 -40.57
CA ARG A 129 -64.04 22.53 -39.91
C ARG A 129 -64.30 23.77 -40.76
N GLN A 130 -63.26 24.32 -41.37
CA GLN A 130 -63.39 25.50 -42.24
C GLN A 130 -64.30 25.21 -43.44
N ARG A 131 -64.12 24.04 -44.07
CA ARG A 131 -65.00 23.58 -45.16
C ARG A 131 -66.43 23.32 -44.69
N GLU A 132 -66.63 22.76 -43.50
CA GLU A 132 -67.97 22.58 -42.91
C GLU A 132 -68.66 23.92 -42.63
N ALA A 133 -67.92 24.92 -42.17
CA ALA A 133 -68.43 26.28 -41.96
C ALA A 133 -68.84 26.94 -43.30
N GLU A 134 -68.05 26.77 -44.36
CA GLU A 134 -68.40 27.22 -45.72
C GLU A 134 -69.69 26.57 -46.23
N PHE A 135 -69.84 25.26 -46.06
CA PHE A 135 -71.08 24.55 -46.42
C PHE A 135 -72.27 24.99 -45.57
N SER A 136 -72.06 25.21 -44.28
CA SER A 136 -73.10 25.70 -43.38
C SER A 136 -73.54 27.12 -43.75
N SER A 137 -72.61 28.02 -44.08
CA SER A 137 -72.92 29.36 -44.59
C SER A 137 -73.72 29.29 -45.90
N THR A 138 -73.31 28.42 -46.82
CA THR A 138 -74.03 28.17 -48.08
C THR A 138 -75.46 27.66 -47.83
N ARG A 139 -75.62 26.73 -46.88
CA ARG A 139 -76.94 26.19 -46.47
C ARG A 139 -77.83 27.27 -45.87
N HIS A 140 -77.30 28.11 -44.96
CA HIS A 140 -78.05 29.21 -44.38
C HIS A 140 -78.47 30.21 -45.46
N SER A 141 -77.60 30.57 -46.40
CA SER A 141 -77.96 31.44 -47.53
C SER A 141 -79.08 30.87 -48.43
N LEU A 142 -79.17 29.54 -48.55
CA LEU A 142 -80.26 28.85 -49.25
C LEU A 142 -81.55 28.82 -48.41
N GLN A 143 -81.45 28.68 -47.08
CA GLN A 143 -82.58 28.62 -46.16
C GLN A 143 -83.20 30.00 -45.87
N ASP A 144 -82.39 31.06 -45.84
CA ASP A 144 -82.86 32.45 -45.71
C ASP A 144 -83.72 32.88 -46.92
N LYS A 145 -83.52 32.25 -48.07
CA LYS A 145 -84.37 32.41 -49.25
C LYS A 145 -85.72 31.66 -49.16
N GLN A 146 -85.88 30.76 -48.19
CA GLN A 146 -87.11 29.97 -47.97
C GLN A 146 -87.93 30.41 -46.76
N CYS A 147 -87.44 31.32 -45.90
CA CYS A 147 -88.05 31.65 -44.60
C CYS A 147 -88.87 32.96 -44.57
N VAL A 148 -89.64 33.26 -45.64
CA VAL A 148 -90.61 34.39 -45.68
C VAL A 148 -92.07 33.92 -45.56
N GLU A 149 -92.36 32.62 -45.66
CA GLU A 149 -93.71 32.09 -45.52
C GLU A 149 -93.78 30.99 -44.45
N ALA A 150 -94.23 31.37 -43.24
CA ALA A 150 -95.04 30.59 -42.31
C ALA A 150 -94.71 30.95 -40.85
N ALA A 151 -95.35 31.99 -40.33
CA ALA A 151 -95.48 32.21 -38.89
C ALA A 151 -96.90 32.71 -38.59
N SER A 152 -97.78 31.80 -38.13
CA SER A 152 -98.98 32.15 -37.36
C SER A 152 -99.58 30.91 -36.71
N GLY A 153 -99.98 31.05 -35.45
CA GLY A 153 -101.02 30.23 -34.82
C GLY A 153 -100.63 29.60 -33.48
N GLU A 154 -100.85 30.34 -32.38
CA GLU A 154 -101.89 30.05 -31.35
C GLU A 154 -102.43 28.59 -31.30
N ASP A 155 -102.73 27.94 -30.17
CA ASP A 155 -103.20 28.42 -28.88
C ASP A 155 -103.37 27.24 -27.88
N THR A 156 -103.58 27.57 -26.60
CA THR A 156 -104.38 26.87 -25.58
C THR A 156 -103.99 25.52 -24.93
N ALA A 157 -103.86 25.62 -23.60
CA ALA A 157 -104.59 24.88 -22.54
C ALA A 157 -104.44 23.35 -22.42
N GLN A 158 -104.03 22.89 -21.22
CA GLN A 158 -104.94 22.12 -20.36
C GLN A 158 -104.35 21.89 -18.94
N ARG A 159 -105.17 22.29 -17.98
CA ARG A 159 -105.08 22.09 -16.53
C ARG A 159 -105.90 20.85 -16.22
N GLY A 160 -105.33 19.78 -15.65
CA GLY A 160 -106.18 18.65 -15.27
C GLY A 160 -105.60 17.30 -14.84
N GLU A 161 -104.33 17.13 -14.44
CA GLU A 161 -103.84 15.84 -13.86
C GLU A 161 -102.80 16.07 -12.76
N GLY A 162 -103.17 16.74 -11.67
CA GLY A 162 -102.21 17.18 -10.63
C GLY A 162 -101.65 16.06 -9.73
N PRO A 163 -102.45 15.31 -8.97
CA PRO A 163 -101.90 14.65 -7.77
C PRO A 163 -101.07 13.39 -8.01
N GLN A 164 -101.43 12.57 -9.02
CA GLN A 164 -100.83 11.25 -9.21
C GLN A 164 -99.56 11.30 -10.07
N VAL A 165 -99.55 12.16 -11.10
CA VAL A 165 -98.37 12.44 -11.93
C VAL A 165 -97.32 13.21 -11.12
N GLU A 166 -97.74 14.14 -10.24
CA GLU A 166 -96.83 14.81 -9.30
C GLU A 166 -96.22 13.82 -8.29
N MET A 167 -97.01 12.90 -7.73
CA MET A 167 -96.49 11.89 -6.80
C MET A 167 -95.46 10.95 -7.45
N GLU A 168 -95.70 10.51 -8.69
CA GLU A 168 -94.71 9.73 -9.46
C GLU A 168 -93.46 10.55 -9.81
N SER A 169 -93.60 11.85 -10.06
CA SER A 169 -92.47 12.77 -10.30
C SER A 169 -91.62 12.95 -9.03
N TRP A 170 -92.26 13.22 -7.89
CA TRP A 170 -91.59 13.35 -6.59
C TRP A 170 -90.88 12.05 -6.17
N GLN A 171 -91.46 10.89 -6.48
CA GLN A 171 -90.83 9.62 -6.18
C GLN A 171 -89.58 9.36 -7.04
N LYS A 172 -89.64 9.68 -8.34
CA LYS A 172 -88.46 9.62 -9.24
C LYS A 172 -87.36 10.60 -8.80
N GLU A 173 -87.74 11.78 -8.32
CA GLU A 173 -86.80 12.77 -7.80
C GLU A 173 -86.16 12.30 -6.49
N CYS A 174 -86.92 11.71 -5.57
CA CYS A 174 -86.39 11.08 -4.36
C CYS A 174 -85.43 9.93 -4.66
N ASP A 175 -85.73 9.08 -5.64
CA ASP A 175 -84.83 8.00 -6.07
C ASP A 175 -83.55 8.53 -6.72
N SER A 176 -83.65 9.63 -7.46
CA SER A 176 -82.51 10.32 -8.07
C SER A 176 -81.61 10.96 -7.01
N LEU A 177 -82.20 11.64 -6.02
CA LEU A 177 -81.49 12.20 -4.88
C LEU A 177 -80.82 11.11 -4.04
N ARG A 178 -81.48 9.97 -3.80
CA ARG A 178 -80.90 8.82 -3.09
C ARG A 178 -79.65 8.30 -3.80
N LYS A 179 -79.70 8.13 -5.12
CA LYS A 179 -78.53 7.72 -5.93
C LYS A 179 -77.39 8.73 -5.86
N ILE A 180 -77.69 10.04 -5.82
CA ILE A 180 -76.68 11.09 -5.66
C ILE A 180 -76.03 10.99 -4.28
N VAL A 181 -76.83 10.83 -3.21
CA VAL A 181 -76.34 10.66 -1.84
C VAL A 181 -75.47 9.40 -1.70
N GLU A 182 -75.88 8.27 -2.28
CA GLU A 182 -75.09 7.03 -2.30
C GLU A 182 -73.74 7.22 -3.00
N LYS A 183 -73.73 7.91 -4.16
CA LYS A 183 -72.48 8.24 -4.86
C LYS A 183 -71.59 9.18 -4.06
N GLN A 184 -72.17 10.17 -3.38
CA GLN A 184 -71.42 11.07 -2.50
C GLN A 184 -70.85 10.33 -1.29
N GLN A 185 -71.62 9.41 -0.68
CA GLN A 185 -71.16 8.59 0.43
C GLN A 185 -69.99 7.69 0.02
N GLN A 186 -70.11 7.00 -1.12
CA GLN A 186 -69.01 6.21 -1.68
C GLN A 186 -67.76 7.07 -1.92
N LYS A 187 -67.92 8.31 -2.40
CA LYS A 187 -66.79 9.21 -2.62
C LYS A 187 -66.15 9.67 -1.31
N ILE A 188 -66.95 9.94 -0.27
CA ILE A 188 -66.45 10.25 1.08
C ILE A 188 -65.65 9.06 1.64
N ASP A 189 -66.16 7.84 1.51
CA ASP A 189 -65.47 6.65 2.04
C ASP A 189 -64.15 6.37 1.29
N GLN A 190 -64.11 6.59 -0.02
CA GLN A 190 -62.86 6.56 -0.81
C GLN A 190 -61.86 7.63 -0.37
N LEU A 191 -62.32 8.86 -0.13
CA LEU A 191 -61.43 9.93 0.33
C LEU A 191 -60.92 9.65 1.76
N ARG A 192 -61.75 9.07 2.63
CA ARG A 192 -61.35 8.68 3.99
C ARG A 192 -60.25 7.62 3.98
N SER A 193 -60.37 6.58 3.16
CA SER A 193 -59.32 5.56 3.05
C SER A 193 -58.04 6.13 2.46
N GLN A 194 -58.15 7.04 1.48
CA GLN A 194 -57.00 7.73 0.91
C GLN A 194 -56.28 8.62 1.93
N VAL A 195 -57.01 9.38 2.74
CA VAL A 195 -56.44 10.19 3.83
C VAL A 195 -55.73 9.31 4.85
N GLN A 196 -56.33 8.20 5.29
CA GLN A 196 -55.68 7.27 6.22
C GLN A 196 -54.38 6.67 5.66
N SER A 197 -54.37 6.29 4.37
CA SER A 197 -53.17 5.77 3.72
C SER A 197 -52.05 6.81 3.69
N LEU A 198 -52.37 8.06 3.34
CA LEU A 198 -51.40 9.15 3.30
C LEU A 198 -50.89 9.52 4.69
N GLU A 199 -51.75 9.54 5.71
CA GLU A 199 -51.34 9.76 7.11
C GLU A 199 -50.35 8.69 7.58
N GLN A 200 -50.58 7.42 7.21
CA GLN A 200 -49.68 6.32 7.51
C GLN A 200 -48.34 6.46 6.78
N GLU A 201 -48.34 6.80 5.49
CA GLU A 201 -47.11 7.05 4.72
C GLU A 201 -46.30 8.20 5.32
N VAL A 202 -46.95 9.30 5.71
CA VAL A 202 -46.28 10.44 6.36
C VAL A 202 -45.66 10.01 7.69
N ALA A 203 -46.37 9.27 8.53
CA ALA A 203 -45.83 8.79 9.80
C ALA A 203 -44.62 7.85 9.62
N GLN A 204 -44.64 7.01 8.57
CA GLN A 204 -43.51 6.17 8.22
C GLN A 204 -42.31 7.00 7.76
N GLU A 205 -42.52 7.98 6.89
CA GLU A 205 -41.46 8.86 6.37
C GLU A 205 -40.87 9.77 7.46
N GLU A 206 -41.68 10.23 8.42
CA GLU A 206 -41.18 10.95 9.59
C GLU A 206 -40.25 10.07 10.45
N GLY A 207 -40.62 8.79 10.64
CA GLY A 207 -39.80 7.82 11.35
C GLY A 207 -38.47 7.53 10.65
N THR A 208 -38.48 7.34 9.32
CA THR A 208 -37.26 7.13 8.53
C THR A 208 -36.38 8.39 8.53
N SER A 209 -36.97 9.57 8.34
CA SER A 209 -36.27 10.86 8.38
C SER A 209 -35.59 11.08 9.74
N GLN A 210 -36.27 10.76 10.84
CA GLN A 210 -35.70 10.89 12.18
C GLN A 210 -34.52 9.94 12.39
N ALA A 211 -34.65 8.67 11.97
CA ALA A 211 -33.56 7.70 12.05
C ALA A 211 -32.33 8.12 11.23
N LEU A 212 -32.54 8.67 10.03
CA LEU A 212 -31.47 9.21 9.19
C LEU A 212 -30.79 10.42 9.82
N LYS A 213 -31.53 11.33 10.46
CA LYS A 213 -30.97 12.49 11.18
C LYS A 213 -30.08 12.05 12.34
N GLU A 214 -30.51 11.07 13.13
CA GLU A 214 -29.71 10.54 14.23
C GLU A 214 -28.42 9.88 13.72
N GLU A 215 -28.50 9.11 12.64
CA GLU A 215 -27.33 8.48 12.03
C GLU A 215 -26.36 9.52 11.46
N ALA A 216 -26.88 10.56 10.80
CA ALA A 216 -26.06 11.68 10.33
C ALA A 216 -25.34 12.38 11.50
N GLN A 217 -26.02 12.58 12.63
CA GLN A 217 -25.42 13.17 13.83
C GLN A 217 -24.31 12.28 14.41
N ARG A 218 -24.51 10.95 14.47
CA ARG A 218 -23.46 10.00 14.89
C ARG A 218 -22.24 10.03 13.96
N ARG A 219 -22.46 10.17 12.65
CA ARG A 219 -21.37 10.29 11.68
C ARG A 219 -20.61 11.60 11.82
N GLU A 220 -21.28 12.72 12.06
CA GLU A 220 -20.59 14.00 12.28
C GLU A 220 -19.74 13.96 13.55
N THR A 221 -20.22 13.36 14.64
CA THR A 221 -19.40 13.21 15.86
C THR A 221 -18.18 12.31 15.63
N ALA A 222 -18.33 11.20 14.90
CA ALA A 222 -17.22 10.34 14.51
C ALA A 222 -16.19 11.08 13.63
N LEU A 223 -16.66 11.86 12.64
CA LEU A 223 -15.79 12.69 11.81
C LEU A 223 -15.03 13.72 12.63
N GLN A 224 -15.68 14.35 13.62
CA GLN A 224 -15.02 15.32 14.50
C GLN A 224 -13.95 14.67 15.39
N GLN A 225 -14.17 13.44 15.86
CA GLN A 225 -13.17 12.67 16.59
C GLN A 225 -11.97 12.33 15.69
N LEU A 226 -12.21 11.87 14.46
CA LEU A 226 -11.15 11.60 13.48
C LEU A 226 -10.33 12.85 13.16
N ARG A 227 -10.98 14.00 12.92
CA ARG A 227 -10.29 15.29 12.71
C ARG A 227 -9.38 15.65 13.88
N THR A 228 -9.81 15.34 15.11
CA THR A 228 -9.01 15.61 16.32
C THR A 228 -7.81 14.67 16.41
N ALA A 229 -8.01 13.36 16.19
CA ALA A 229 -6.93 12.38 16.16
C ALA A 229 -5.88 12.69 15.09
N VAL A 230 -6.30 13.14 13.90
CA VAL A 230 -5.36 13.56 12.83
C VAL A 230 -4.54 14.78 13.25
N LYS A 231 -5.14 15.75 13.96
CA LYS A 231 -4.40 16.90 14.51
C LYS A 231 -3.37 16.45 15.55
N GLU A 232 -3.75 15.56 16.46
CA GLU A 232 -2.85 15.01 17.47
C GLU A 232 -1.68 14.25 16.84
N LEU A 233 -1.94 13.39 15.85
CA LEU A 233 -0.91 12.69 15.08
C LEU A 233 0.01 13.67 14.32
N SER A 234 -0.54 14.75 13.78
CA SER A 234 0.27 15.77 13.09
C SER A 234 1.23 16.47 14.06
N VAL A 235 0.77 16.79 15.27
CA VAL A 235 1.63 17.36 16.32
C VAL A 235 2.72 16.37 16.75
N GLN A 236 2.36 15.08 16.94
CA GLN A 236 3.36 14.04 17.27
C GLN A 236 4.39 13.87 16.14
N ASN A 237 3.96 13.93 14.88
CA ASN A 237 4.86 13.85 13.74
C ASN A 237 5.81 15.05 13.69
N GLN A 238 5.31 16.25 13.98
CA GLN A 238 6.14 17.46 14.07
C GLN A 238 7.20 17.35 15.19
N ASP A 239 6.83 16.87 16.38
CA ASP A 239 7.77 16.62 17.49
C ASP A 239 8.84 15.57 17.12
N LEU A 240 8.45 14.51 16.39
CA LEU A 240 9.40 13.53 15.87
C LEU A 240 10.36 14.13 14.85
N ILE A 241 9.90 15.01 13.97
CA ILE A 241 10.74 15.73 13.00
C ILE A 241 11.74 16.63 13.75
N GLU A 242 11.30 17.38 14.76
CA GLU A 242 12.18 18.24 15.58
C GLU A 242 13.25 17.41 16.30
N LYS A 243 12.87 16.27 16.87
CA LYS A 243 13.82 15.31 17.48
C LYS A 243 14.78 14.75 16.44
N ASN A 244 14.31 14.41 15.25
CA ASN A 244 15.16 13.90 14.18
C ASN A 244 16.20 14.94 13.73
N LEU A 245 15.78 16.18 13.52
CA LEU A 245 16.67 17.30 13.18
C LEU A 245 17.69 17.55 14.29
N THR A 246 17.28 17.49 15.55
CA THR A 246 18.18 17.62 16.71
C THR A 246 19.23 16.50 16.72
N LEU A 247 18.82 15.26 16.48
CA LEU A 247 19.73 14.12 16.39
C LEU A 247 20.67 14.22 15.18
N GLN A 248 20.18 14.67 14.03
CA GLN A 248 21.00 14.91 12.84
C GLN A 248 22.05 16.00 13.11
N GLU A 249 21.70 17.08 13.81
CA GLU A 249 22.67 18.12 14.16
C GLU A 249 23.70 17.60 15.17
N HIS A 250 23.29 16.78 16.17
CA HIS A 250 24.24 16.11 17.06
C HIS A 250 25.19 15.16 16.32
N LEU A 251 24.68 14.41 15.35
CA LEU A 251 25.50 13.55 14.48
C LEU A 251 26.45 14.38 13.63
N ARG A 252 25.99 15.50 13.05
CA ARG A 252 26.82 16.41 12.28
C ARG A 252 27.91 17.03 13.14
N GLN A 253 27.60 17.42 14.38
CA GLN A 253 28.58 17.92 15.34
C GLN A 253 29.62 16.86 15.71
N ALA A 254 29.18 15.62 15.97
CA ALA A 254 30.07 14.48 16.22
C ALA A 254 30.96 14.14 15.01
N GLN A 255 30.44 14.29 13.78
CA GLN A 255 31.18 14.11 12.54
C GLN A 255 32.13 15.28 12.25
N SER A 256 31.73 16.52 12.51
CA SER A 256 32.61 17.69 12.35
C SER A 256 33.74 17.76 13.37
N GLY A 257 33.64 17.01 14.48
CA GLY A 257 34.74 16.76 15.41
C GLY A 257 35.70 15.63 14.99
N SER A 258 35.41 14.88 13.91
CA SER A 258 36.28 13.80 13.40
C SER A 258 36.27 13.72 11.86
N PRO A 259 37.33 14.17 11.15
CA PRO A 259 37.41 14.09 9.68
C PRO A 259 37.50 12.66 9.13
N SER A 260 37.33 11.62 9.94
CA SER A 260 37.78 10.26 9.62
C SER A 260 36.72 9.30 9.05
N SER A 261 35.41 9.54 9.14
CA SER A 261 34.43 8.48 8.80
C SER A 261 34.22 8.27 7.30
N SER A 262 34.25 9.33 6.49
CA SER A 262 34.14 9.24 5.02
C SER A 262 35.43 8.68 4.39
N ASP A 263 36.59 9.18 4.83
CA ASP A 263 37.90 8.75 4.32
C ASP A 263 38.21 7.29 4.68
N THR A 264 37.79 6.82 5.86
CA THR A 264 38.01 5.42 6.27
C THR A 264 37.20 4.44 5.40
N ALA A 265 35.97 4.80 5.02
CA ALA A 265 35.13 3.96 4.16
C ALA A 265 35.66 3.89 2.72
N GLN A 266 36.15 5.02 2.19
CA GLN A 266 36.79 5.06 0.87
C GLN A 266 38.09 4.24 0.84
N LEU A 267 38.98 4.45 1.83
CA LEU A 267 40.21 3.66 1.97
C LEU A 267 39.93 2.16 2.13
N ALA A 268 38.86 1.80 2.87
CA ALA A 268 38.46 0.40 3.01
C ALA A 268 38.03 -0.19 1.67
N PHE A 269 37.27 0.55 0.85
CA PHE A 269 36.85 0.09 -0.47
C PHE A 269 38.05 -0.12 -1.42
N GLU A 270 38.99 0.83 -1.46
CA GLU A 270 40.23 0.72 -2.24
C GLU A 270 41.05 -0.51 -1.85
N LEU A 271 41.20 -0.78 -0.54
CA LEU A 271 41.90 -1.97 -0.06
C LEU A 271 41.25 -3.28 -0.52
N HIS A 272 39.91 -3.35 -0.49
CA HIS A 272 39.20 -4.53 -0.98
C HIS A 272 39.40 -4.77 -2.47
N GLN A 273 39.37 -3.70 -3.27
CA GLN A 273 39.59 -3.79 -4.70
C GLN A 273 41.01 -4.28 -5.04
N GLU A 274 42.03 -3.73 -4.38
CA GLU A 274 43.42 -4.14 -4.57
C GLU A 274 43.67 -5.60 -4.10
N LEU A 275 43.09 -6.01 -2.96
CA LEU A 275 43.17 -7.38 -2.49
C LEU A 275 42.51 -8.37 -3.47
N ALA A 276 41.35 -8.01 -4.02
CA ALA A 276 40.66 -8.81 -5.01
C ALA A 276 41.48 -8.97 -6.29
N SER A 277 42.10 -7.89 -6.79
CA SER A 277 42.99 -7.93 -7.96
C SER A 277 44.20 -8.82 -7.69
N CYS A 278 44.88 -8.64 -6.54
CA CYS A 278 46.04 -9.46 -6.17
C CYS A 278 45.70 -10.93 -6.05
N LEU A 279 44.52 -11.27 -5.51
CA LEU A 279 44.06 -12.65 -5.41
C LEU A 279 43.86 -13.27 -6.80
N GLN A 280 43.25 -12.54 -7.73
CA GLN A 280 43.07 -12.99 -9.11
C GLN A 280 44.42 -13.18 -9.82
N ASP A 281 45.33 -12.23 -9.67
CA ASP A 281 46.68 -12.29 -10.24
C ASP A 281 47.47 -13.48 -9.68
N LEU A 282 47.36 -13.75 -8.38
CA LEU A 282 48.02 -14.91 -7.75
C LEU A 282 47.40 -16.24 -8.19
N GLN A 283 46.07 -16.31 -8.31
CA GLN A 283 45.37 -17.50 -8.83
C GLN A 283 45.78 -17.80 -10.27
N ALA A 284 45.93 -16.76 -11.09
CA ALA A 284 46.43 -16.86 -12.45
C ALA A 284 47.85 -17.46 -12.48
N VAL A 285 48.77 -16.91 -11.69
CA VAL A 285 50.14 -17.41 -11.57
C VAL A 285 50.17 -18.87 -11.08
N CYS A 286 49.41 -19.21 -10.05
CA CYS A 286 49.30 -20.58 -9.54
C CYS A 286 48.77 -21.55 -10.61
N SER A 287 47.80 -21.14 -11.42
CA SER A 287 47.28 -21.94 -12.53
C SER A 287 48.36 -22.20 -13.59
N ILE A 288 49.15 -21.18 -13.95
CA ILE A 288 50.25 -21.30 -14.91
C ILE A 288 51.33 -22.26 -14.39
N VAL A 289 51.76 -22.11 -13.13
CA VAL A 289 52.75 -23.01 -12.51
C VAL A 289 52.23 -24.45 -12.51
N THR A 290 50.95 -24.65 -12.20
CA THR A 290 50.32 -25.98 -12.16
C THR A 290 50.23 -26.61 -13.55
N GLN A 291 49.83 -25.84 -14.57
CA GLN A 291 49.78 -26.29 -15.96
C GLN A 291 51.17 -26.73 -16.44
N ARG A 292 52.19 -25.92 -16.15
CA ARG A 292 53.59 -26.24 -16.53
C ARG A 292 54.12 -27.47 -15.80
N ALA A 293 53.83 -27.61 -14.50
CA ALA A 293 54.23 -28.79 -13.73
C ALA A 293 53.59 -30.10 -14.24
N GLN A 294 52.43 -30.01 -14.88
CA GLN A 294 51.73 -31.14 -15.51
C GLN A 294 52.17 -31.39 -16.97
N GLY A 295 53.09 -30.59 -17.52
CA GLY A 295 53.59 -30.71 -18.89
C GLY A 295 52.65 -30.11 -19.95
N HIS A 296 51.71 -29.25 -19.56
CA HIS A 296 50.82 -28.53 -20.47
C HIS A 296 51.34 -27.14 -20.78
N ASP A 297 51.11 -26.65 -22.01
CA ASP A 297 51.45 -25.28 -22.38
C ASP A 297 50.58 -24.27 -21.60
N PRO A 298 51.19 -23.25 -20.97
CA PRO A 298 50.46 -22.28 -20.18
C PRO A 298 49.60 -21.38 -21.07
N ASN A 299 48.43 -20.98 -20.57
CA ASN A 299 47.58 -20.04 -21.29
C ASN A 299 48.22 -18.64 -21.37
N LEU A 300 48.61 -18.22 -22.58
CA LEU A 300 49.24 -16.92 -22.85
C LEU A 300 48.40 -15.71 -22.42
N SER A 301 47.07 -15.78 -22.46
CA SER A 301 46.23 -14.66 -22.00
C SER A 301 46.29 -14.47 -20.47
N LEU A 302 46.50 -15.56 -19.74
CA LEU A 302 46.67 -15.57 -18.29
C LEU A 302 48.09 -15.12 -17.89
N LEU A 303 49.09 -15.52 -18.69
CA LEU A 303 50.49 -15.10 -18.52
C LEU A 303 50.68 -13.60 -18.77
N LEU A 304 49.89 -13.02 -19.68
CA LEU A 304 49.88 -11.59 -19.98
C LEU A 304 48.94 -10.77 -19.07
N GLY A 305 48.33 -11.38 -18.06
CA GLY A 305 47.54 -10.67 -17.05
C GLY A 305 46.19 -10.14 -17.53
N ILE A 306 45.61 -10.67 -18.61
CA ILE A 306 44.34 -10.18 -19.16
C ILE A 306 43.18 -10.90 -18.47
N HIS A 307 42.61 -10.29 -17.43
CA HIS A 307 41.44 -10.81 -16.71
C HIS A 307 40.20 -9.94 -16.95
N SER A 308 39.03 -10.60 -17.02
CA SER A 308 37.72 -9.94 -17.15
C SER A 308 37.11 -9.72 -15.77
N THR A 309 36.84 -8.46 -15.44
CA THR A 309 36.44 -8.02 -14.10
C THR A 309 34.96 -8.28 -13.84
N GLN A 310 34.63 -9.19 -12.92
CA GLN A 310 33.38 -9.13 -12.16
C GLN A 310 33.70 -9.25 -10.68
N HIS A 311 33.21 -8.32 -9.88
CA HIS A 311 33.24 -8.43 -8.41
C HIS A 311 31.94 -7.89 -7.82
N ALA A 312 31.29 -8.75 -7.04
CA ALA A 312 30.17 -8.40 -6.16
C ALA A 312 30.74 -7.95 -4.80
N GLY A 313 30.33 -6.77 -4.36
CA GLY A 313 30.83 -6.13 -3.15
C GLY A 313 30.30 -6.78 -1.87
N THR A 314 31.20 -7.03 -0.92
CA THR A 314 30.84 -7.27 0.48
C THR A 314 31.59 -6.25 1.34
N GLN A 315 30.84 -5.46 2.11
CA GLN A 315 31.42 -4.49 3.05
C GLN A 315 32.05 -5.21 4.25
N LEU A 316 33.30 -4.88 4.57
CA LEU A 316 33.92 -5.16 5.87
C LEU A 316 34.37 -3.86 6.51
N ASP A 317 34.05 -3.73 7.80
CA ASP A 317 34.28 -2.54 8.62
C ASP A 317 35.71 -2.57 9.19
N PHE A 318 36.55 -1.62 8.76
CA PHE A 318 37.91 -1.42 9.27
C PHE A 318 37.96 -0.14 10.11
N GLN A 319 38.14 -0.28 11.42
CA GLN A 319 37.85 0.81 12.36
C GLN A 319 38.97 1.87 12.54
N LYS A 320 40.04 1.89 11.72
CA LYS A 320 41.10 2.93 11.79
C LYS A 320 41.75 3.22 10.42
N PRO A 321 41.77 4.48 9.93
CA PRO A 321 42.28 4.83 8.59
C PRO A 321 43.79 4.58 8.42
N ASP A 322 44.62 4.82 9.45
CA ASP A 322 46.08 4.61 9.38
C ASP A 322 46.46 3.14 9.20
N VAL A 323 45.65 2.22 9.75
CA VAL A 323 45.86 0.79 9.59
C VAL A 323 45.50 0.36 8.18
N ILE A 324 44.41 0.91 7.62
CA ILE A 324 43.98 0.62 6.24
C ILE A 324 45.02 1.12 5.24
N ARG A 325 45.57 2.32 5.42
CA ARG A 325 46.62 2.87 4.54
C ARG A 325 47.87 1.99 4.52
N ARG A 326 48.34 1.56 5.70
CA ARG A 326 49.47 0.62 5.79
C ARG A 326 49.19 -0.72 5.11
N LYS A 327 47.97 -1.24 5.27
CA LYS A 327 47.55 -2.47 4.58
C LYS A 327 47.46 -2.30 3.06
N LEU A 328 47.05 -1.13 2.57
CA LEU A 328 47.04 -0.82 1.16
C LEU A 328 48.46 -0.82 0.57
N GLU A 329 49.43 -0.24 1.28
CA GLU A 329 50.85 -0.26 0.89
C GLU A 329 51.42 -1.68 0.84
N GLU A 330 51.10 -2.52 1.83
CA GLU A 330 51.49 -3.94 1.86
C GLU A 330 50.90 -4.72 0.65
N VAL A 331 49.63 -4.46 0.30
CA VAL A 331 48.96 -5.12 -0.84
C VAL A 331 49.51 -4.63 -2.17
N GLN A 332 49.81 -3.34 -2.30
CA GLN A 332 50.47 -2.80 -3.49
C GLN A 332 51.88 -3.39 -3.67
N GLN A 333 52.60 -3.65 -2.58
CA GLN A 333 53.88 -4.35 -2.65
C GLN A 333 53.69 -5.80 -3.11
N LEU A 334 52.71 -6.51 -2.55
CA LEU A 334 52.38 -7.87 -2.98
C LEU A 334 52.05 -7.94 -4.48
N ARG A 335 51.34 -6.95 -5.01
CA ARG A 335 51.05 -6.85 -6.45
C ARG A 335 52.33 -6.76 -7.30
N ARG A 336 53.32 -5.97 -6.87
CA ARG A 336 54.62 -5.86 -7.55
C ARG A 336 55.35 -7.20 -7.51
N ASP A 337 55.37 -7.85 -6.34
CA ASP A 337 56.04 -9.15 -6.18
C ASP A 337 55.40 -10.23 -7.08
N ILE A 338 54.07 -10.20 -7.27
CA ILE A 338 53.35 -11.10 -8.19
C ILE A 338 53.72 -10.81 -9.65
N GLU A 339 53.84 -9.54 -10.04
CA GLU A 339 54.23 -9.14 -11.40
C GLU A 339 55.70 -9.48 -11.70
N ASP A 340 56.60 -9.32 -10.73
CA ASP A 340 58.00 -9.75 -10.84
C ASP A 340 58.10 -11.27 -11.00
N LEU A 341 57.27 -12.02 -10.26
CA LEU A 341 57.16 -13.47 -10.40
C LEU A 341 56.65 -13.86 -11.79
N ARG A 342 55.61 -13.19 -12.29
CA ARG A 342 55.06 -13.39 -13.63
C ARG A 342 56.10 -13.10 -14.71
N THR A 343 56.84 -11.99 -14.59
CA THR A 343 57.93 -11.62 -15.49
C THR A 343 59.03 -12.68 -15.48
N THR A 344 59.47 -13.11 -14.30
CA THR A 344 60.46 -14.18 -14.15
C THR A 344 59.98 -15.49 -14.79
N MET A 345 58.70 -15.84 -14.63
CA MET A 345 58.11 -17.02 -15.25
C MET A 345 58.04 -16.92 -16.78
N SER A 346 57.67 -15.75 -17.30
CA SER A 346 57.67 -15.43 -18.74
C SER A 346 59.07 -15.52 -19.33
N ASP A 347 60.07 -14.94 -18.66
CA ASP A 347 61.47 -14.97 -19.11
C ASP A 347 62.02 -16.40 -19.13
N ARG A 348 61.71 -17.19 -18.09
CA ARG A 348 62.06 -18.62 -18.07
C ARG A 348 61.33 -19.41 -19.13
N TYR A 349 60.08 -19.08 -19.43
CA TYR A 349 59.36 -19.74 -20.52
C TYR A 349 59.97 -19.38 -21.88
N ALA A 350 60.33 -18.11 -22.10
CA ALA A 350 61.00 -17.66 -23.32
C ALA A 350 62.40 -18.30 -23.49
N GLN A 351 63.15 -18.45 -22.39
CA GLN A 351 64.43 -19.18 -22.38
C GLN A 351 64.25 -20.65 -22.73
N ASP A 352 63.33 -21.38 -22.07
CA ASP A 352 63.08 -22.79 -22.34
C ASP A 352 62.59 -23.04 -23.78
N MET A 353 61.73 -22.16 -24.31
CA MET A 353 61.29 -22.23 -25.70
C MET A 353 62.44 -21.92 -26.68
N GLY A 354 63.34 -21.00 -26.33
CA GLY A 354 64.54 -20.68 -27.11
C GLY A 354 65.60 -21.81 -27.09
N GLU A 355 65.81 -22.45 -25.94
CA GLU A 355 66.74 -23.58 -25.77
C GLU A 355 66.22 -24.87 -26.45
N ASN A 356 64.91 -25.06 -26.53
CA ASN A 356 64.30 -26.14 -27.32
C ASN A 356 64.28 -25.85 -28.83
N CYS A 357 64.67 -24.66 -29.26
CA CYS A 357 64.84 -24.25 -30.67
C CYS A 357 66.32 -24.23 -31.11
N VAL A 358 67.13 -25.21 -30.67
CA VAL A 358 68.37 -25.51 -31.40
C VAL A 358 67.97 -26.13 -32.75
N THR A 359 68.02 -25.33 -33.81
CA THR A 359 68.06 -25.85 -35.18
C THR A 359 69.27 -26.78 -35.31
N GLN A 360 68.98 -28.07 -35.51
CA GLN A 360 69.85 -29.17 -35.97
C GLN A 360 71.35 -29.13 -35.66
#